data_AF-A0A9W3STY7-F1
#
_entry.id   AF-A0A9W3STY7-F1
#
_cell.length_a   1.000
_cell.length_b   1.000
_cell.length_c   1.000
_cell.angle_alpha   90.00
_cell.angle_beta   90.00
_cell.angle_gamma   90.00
#
_symmetry.space_group_name_H-M   'P 1'
#
loop_
_entity.id
_entity.type
_entity.pdbx_description
1 polymer ?
#
loop_
_entity_poly.entity_id
_entity_poly.type
_entity_poly.pdbx_seq_one_letter_code
_entity_poly.pdbx_strand_id
1 'polypeptide(L)'
;MLLSQINIGRDLIKLVNNAEIGEWILYPIKDNRNVTKTWDDIVRQNIDMRDESIPENLIIIGDDGSGDKLCFKINNGKTDDKIYIWYHADDEMEEISPSLKEFIMETIQEDDVF
;
A
#
# COMPACT_ATOMS: atom_id res chain seq x y z
N MET A 1 28.54 -9.32 -5.78
CA MET A 1 27.26 -9.80 -5.24
C MET A 1 26.43 -8.58 -4.83
N LEU A 2 25.89 -7.86 -5.82
CA LEU A 2 25.16 -6.60 -5.61
C LEU A 2 24.08 -6.49 -6.70
N LEU A 3 23.05 -7.34 -6.59
CA LEU A 3 21.82 -7.20 -7.37
C LEU A 3 20.57 -7.36 -6.47
N SER A 4 20.72 -7.35 -5.14
CA SER A 4 19.63 -7.69 -4.21
C SER A 4 18.92 -6.50 -3.57
N GLN A 5 19.07 -5.26 -4.07
CA GLN A 5 18.24 -4.13 -3.61
C GLN A 5 17.15 -3.79 -4.64
N ILE A 6 16.52 -4.83 -5.16
CA ILE A 6 15.22 -4.72 -5.81
C ILE A 6 14.20 -4.71 -4.66
N ASN A 7 13.52 -3.59 -4.50
CA ASN A 7 12.53 -3.32 -3.45
C ASN A 7 11.31 -4.25 -3.67
N ILE A 8 11.27 -5.39 -2.98
CA ILE A 8 10.32 -6.50 -3.22
C ILE A 8 8.87 -6.02 -3.17
N GLY A 9 8.52 -5.16 -2.22
CA GLY A 9 7.18 -4.56 -2.12
C GLY A 9 6.78 -3.77 -3.37
N ARG A 10 7.71 -2.96 -3.91
CA ARG A 10 7.46 -2.19 -5.13
C ARG A 10 7.14 -3.08 -6.34
N ASP A 11 7.88 -4.18 -6.48
CA ASP A 11 7.68 -5.08 -7.62
C ASP A 11 6.43 -5.95 -7.46
N LEU A 12 6.05 -6.28 -6.22
CA LEU A 12 4.75 -6.86 -5.91
C LEU A 12 3.59 -5.93 -6.29
N ILE A 13 3.64 -4.65 -5.91
CA ILE A 13 2.58 -3.69 -6.29
C ILE A 13 2.45 -3.59 -7.82
N LYS A 14 3.55 -3.58 -8.56
CA LYS A 14 3.51 -3.61 -10.04
C LYS A 14 2.91 -4.90 -10.58
N LEU A 15 3.16 -6.03 -9.92
CA LEU A 15 2.69 -7.33 -10.36
C LEU A 15 1.18 -7.48 -10.15
N VAL A 16 0.68 -7.10 -8.97
CA VAL A 16 -0.72 -7.27 -8.59
C VAL A 16 -1.62 -6.16 -9.11
N ASN A 17 -1.12 -4.92 -9.12
CA ASN A 17 -1.71 -3.70 -9.69
C ASN A 17 -3.24 -3.59 -9.62
N ASN A 18 -3.74 -2.87 -8.62
CA ASN A 18 -5.19 -2.76 -8.34
C ASN A 18 -5.82 -4.10 -7.93
N ALA A 19 -5.12 -4.80 -7.04
CA ALA A 19 -5.61 -6.04 -6.47
C ALA A 19 -6.44 -5.78 -5.21
N GLU A 20 -7.47 -6.60 -5.05
CA GLU A 20 -8.26 -6.73 -3.83
C GLU A 20 -7.62 -7.84 -2.97
N ILE A 21 -7.29 -7.54 -1.72
CA ILE A 21 -6.65 -8.44 -0.75
C ILE A 21 -7.46 -8.36 0.55
N GLY A 22 -8.32 -9.36 0.79
CA GLY A 22 -9.34 -9.27 1.84
C GLY A 22 -10.23 -8.04 1.62
N GLU A 23 -10.25 -7.14 2.60
CA GLU A 23 -10.98 -5.86 2.53
C GLU A 23 -10.22 -4.74 1.80
N TRP A 24 -8.93 -4.92 1.54
CA TRP A 24 -8.06 -3.86 1.03
C TRP A 24 -8.04 -3.80 -0.49
N ILE A 25 -8.22 -2.61 -1.05
CA ILE A 25 -8.05 -2.33 -2.48
C ILE A 25 -6.76 -1.55 -2.66
N LEU A 26 -5.78 -2.15 -3.34
CA LEU A 26 -4.52 -1.45 -3.63
C LEU A 26 -4.70 -0.42 -4.73
N TYR A 27 -4.07 0.75 -4.57
CA TYR A 27 -4.07 1.76 -5.61
C TYR A 27 -3.34 1.27 -6.87
N PRO A 28 -3.87 1.53 -8.07
CA PRO A 28 -3.18 1.18 -9.29
C PRO A 28 -1.86 1.93 -9.44
N ILE A 29 -0.94 1.33 -10.19
CA ILE A 29 0.14 2.06 -10.84
C ILE A 29 -0.37 2.52 -12.21
N LYS A 30 -0.13 3.80 -12.50
CA LYS A 30 -0.50 4.42 -13.78
C LYS A 30 -0.03 3.58 -14.96
N ASP A 31 -0.98 3.19 -15.80
CA ASP A 31 -0.73 2.50 -17.07
C ASP A 31 -1.31 3.33 -18.22
N ASN A 32 -0.42 3.84 -19.08
CA ASN A 32 -0.81 4.63 -20.26
C ASN A 32 -1.66 3.85 -21.26
N ARG A 33 -1.70 2.50 -21.19
CA ARG A 33 -2.57 1.67 -22.01
C ARG A 33 -3.98 1.56 -21.43
N ASN A 34 -4.14 1.84 -20.14
CA ASN A 34 -5.38 1.71 -19.37
C ASN A 34 -5.61 2.96 -18.50
N VAL A 35 -5.45 4.16 -19.09
CA VAL A 35 -5.46 5.43 -18.35
C VAL A 35 -6.74 5.59 -17.53
N THR A 36 -7.91 5.28 -18.08
CA THR A 36 -9.19 5.43 -17.36
C THR A 36 -9.25 4.57 -16.09
N LYS A 37 -8.69 3.35 -16.12
CA LYS A 37 -8.71 2.42 -14.99
C LYS A 37 -7.62 2.68 -13.96
N THR A 38 -6.57 3.40 -14.36
CA THR A 38 -5.39 3.70 -13.53
C THR A 38 -5.22 5.20 -13.34
N TRP A 39 -6.29 5.97 -13.53
CA TRP A 39 -6.27 7.43 -13.40
C TRP A 39 -6.07 7.84 -11.95
N ASP A 40 -6.71 7.10 -11.05
CA ASP A 40 -6.62 7.28 -9.62
C ASP A 40 -5.48 6.42 -9.04
N ASP A 41 -4.26 6.71 -9.51
CA ASP A 41 -3.07 5.94 -9.17
C ASP A 41 -2.47 6.30 -7.81
N ILE A 42 -1.56 5.43 -7.34
CA ILE A 42 -0.83 5.58 -6.08
C ILE A 42 -0.14 6.96 -5.93
N VAL A 43 0.36 7.55 -7.02
CA VAL A 43 1.06 8.84 -6.96
C VAL A 43 0.05 9.95 -6.72
N ARG A 44 -1.07 9.94 -7.46
CA ARG A 44 -2.15 10.91 -7.30
C ARG A 44 -2.74 10.82 -5.90
N GLN A 45 -3.06 9.62 -5.43
CA GLN A 45 -3.59 9.39 -4.10
C GLN A 45 -2.67 9.93 -2.99
N ASN A 46 -1.35 9.69 -3.10
CA ASN A 46 -0.40 10.25 -2.15
C ASN A 46 -0.30 11.78 -2.23
N ILE A 47 -0.49 12.41 -3.40
CA ILE A 47 -0.54 13.87 -3.51
C ILE A 47 -1.79 14.42 -2.84
N ASP A 48 -2.96 13.87 -3.19
CA ASP A 48 -4.25 14.33 -2.67
C ASP A 48 -4.29 14.17 -1.13
N MET A 49 -3.75 13.08 -0.59
CA MET A 49 -3.71 12.83 0.86
C MET A 49 -2.71 13.71 1.62
N ARG A 50 -1.74 14.35 0.95
CA ARG A 50 -0.92 15.38 1.62
C ARG A 50 -1.73 16.62 1.95
N ASP A 51 -2.75 16.94 1.17
CA ASP A 51 -3.67 18.03 1.49
C ASP A 51 -4.59 17.67 2.66
N GLU A 52 -4.75 16.37 2.96
CA GLU A 52 -5.54 15.84 4.08
C GLU A 52 -4.74 15.63 5.38
N SER A 53 -3.50 16.16 5.46
CA SER A 53 -2.64 16.12 6.65
C SER A 53 -2.18 14.73 7.11
N ILE A 54 -2.14 13.74 6.22
CA ILE A 54 -1.51 12.44 6.53
C ILE A 54 -0.02 12.61 6.87
N PRO A 55 0.57 11.80 7.77
CA PRO A 55 1.99 11.92 8.10
C PRO A 55 2.92 11.86 6.87
N GLU A 56 3.84 12.84 6.77
CA GLU A 56 4.70 13.01 5.59
C GLU A 56 5.59 11.79 5.28
N ASN A 57 5.90 11.01 6.32
CA ASN A 57 6.70 9.81 6.24
C ASN A 57 5.92 8.56 5.85
N LEU A 58 4.70 8.68 5.32
CA LEU A 58 3.91 7.55 4.83
C LEU A 58 3.75 7.57 3.31
N ILE A 59 3.76 6.38 2.72
CA ILE A 59 3.32 6.15 1.35
C ILE A 59 2.09 5.26 1.43
N ILE A 60 0.91 5.81 1.14
CA ILE A 60 -0.30 5.02 1.07
C ILE A 60 -0.29 4.16 -0.19
N ILE A 61 -0.78 2.93 -0.07
CA ILE A 61 -0.78 1.92 -1.12
C ILE A 61 -2.16 1.33 -1.38
N GLY A 62 -3.13 1.58 -0.50
CA GLY A 62 -4.53 1.15 -0.66
C GLY A 62 -5.41 1.63 0.49
N ASP A 63 -6.69 1.32 0.39
CA ASP A 63 -7.71 1.58 1.42
C ASP A 63 -8.75 0.45 1.49
N ASP A 64 -9.50 0.44 2.57
CA ASP A 64 -10.58 -0.52 2.88
C ASP A 64 -11.99 0.07 2.61
N GLY A 65 -12.07 1.28 2.05
CA GLY A 65 -13.31 2.02 1.85
C GLY A 65 -13.92 2.68 3.10
N SER A 66 -13.35 2.49 4.30
CA SER A 66 -13.83 3.12 5.55
C SER A 66 -13.19 4.49 5.80
N GLY A 67 -12.04 4.74 5.18
CA GLY A 67 -11.19 5.89 5.44
C GLY A 67 -9.79 5.50 5.87
N ASP A 68 -9.61 4.28 6.36
CA ASP A 68 -8.31 3.76 6.77
C ASP A 68 -7.39 3.51 5.57
N LYS A 69 -6.09 3.55 5.82
CA LYS A 69 -5.07 3.53 4.77
C LYS A 69 -4.01 2.47 5.04
N LEU A 70 -3.81 1.60 4.07
CA LEU A 70 -2.66 0.71 4.04
C LEU A 70 -1.45 1.48 3.56
N CYS A 71 -0.32 1.40 4.26
CA CYS A 71 0.84 2.23 3.96
C CYS A 71 2.20 1.58 4.25
N PHE A 72 3.21 2.07 3.53
CA PHE A 72 4.62 1.91 3.90
C PHE A 72 5.08 3.14 4.69
N LYS A 73 6.07 2.92 5.56
CA LYS A 73 6.77 4.01 6.25
C LYS A 73 8.08 4.36 5.56
N ILE A 74 8.38 5.65 5.46
CA ILE A 74 9.66 6.18 5.01
C ILE A 74 10.54 6.46 6.24
N ASN A 75 11.67 5.78 6.32
CA ASN A 75 12.70 5.99 7.33
C ASN A 75 13.99 6.44 6.64
N ASN A 76 14.49 7.64 6.95
CA ASN A 76 15.71 8.22 6.36
C ASN A 76 15.72 8.21 4.82
N GLY A 77 14.57 8.51 4.19
CA GLY A 77 14.43 8.54 2.73
C GLY A 77 14.33 7.17 2.06
N LYS A 78 14.23 6.08 2.83
CA LYS A 78 13.99 4.73 2.31
C LYS A 78 12.67 4.20 2.83
N THR A 79 11.92 3.51 1.98
CA THR A 79 10.77 2.74 2.41
C THR A 79 11.23 1.57 3.26
N ASP A 80 10.61 1.42 4.42
CA ASP A 80 10.61 0.19 5.19
C ASP A 80 9.82 -0.88 4.41
N ASP A 81 10.14 -2.16 4.64
CA ASP A 81 9.42 -3.28 4.02
C ASP A 81 8.09 -3.55 4.74
N LYS A 82 7.98 -3.14 6.00
CA LYS A 82 6.82 -3.33 6.87
C LYS A 82 5.57 -2.63 6.37
N ILE A 83 4.43 -3.26 6.62
CA ILE A 83 3.09 -2.76 6.29
C ILE A 83 2.42 -2.23 7.54
N TYR A 84 1.84 -1.05 7.38
CA TYR A 84 1.13 -0.35 8.43
C TYR A 84 -0.31 -0.04 8.00
N ILE A 85 -1.21 0.04 8.98
CA ILE A 85 -2.48 0.75 8.84
C ILE A 85 -2.32 2.12 9.47
N TRP A 86 -2.80 3.15 8.78
CA TRP A 86 -3.09 4.44 9.38
C TRP A 86 -4.60 4.57 9.55
N TYR A 87 -5.03 4.74 10.80
CA TYR A 87 -6.43 4.87 11.18
C TYR A 87 -6.88 6.31 11.05
N HIS A 88 -7.79 6.59 10.13
CA HIS A 88 -8.21 7.97 9.83
C HIS A 88 -8.93 8.64 11.00
N ALA A 89 -9.71 7.87 11.75
CA ALA A 89 -10.55 8.39 12.83
C ALA A 89 -9.73 8.95 14.01
N ASP A 90 -8.63 8.29 14.36
CA ASP A 90 -7.88 8.55 15.59
C ASP A 90 -6.45 9.04 15.33
N ASP A 91 -6.02 9.13 14.06
CA ASP A 91 -4.65 9.49 13.63
C ASP A 91 -3.57 8.57 14.25
N GLU A 92 -3.93 7.29 14.44
CA GLU A 92 -3.04 6.27 14.97
C GLU A 92 -2.45 5.39 13.85
N MET A 93 -1.35 4.70 14.17
CA MET A 93 -0.71 3.75 13.27
C MET A 93 -0.39 2.43 13.95
N GLU A 94 -0.61 1.35 13.22
CA GLU A 94 -0.32 -0.01 13.66
C GLU A 94 0.50 -0.76 12.61
N GLU A 95 1.53 -1.48 13.05
CA GLU A 95 2.27 -2.42 12.19
C GLU A 95 1.49 -3.72 12.11
N ILE A 96 1.07 -4.11 10.90
CA ILE A 96 0.24 -5.31 10.72
C ILE A 96 0.97 -6.47 10.07
N SER A 97 2.07 -6.22 9.37
CA SER A 97 2.85 -7.28 8.73
C SER A 97 4.28 -6.83 8.44
N PRO A 98 5.28 -7.73 8.52
CA PRO A 98 6.66 -7.37 8.24
C PRO A 98 6.95 -7.16 6.74
N SER A 99 6.07 -7.58 5.83
CA SER A 99 6.19 -7.28 4.40
C SER A 99 4.85 -7.35 3.66
N LEU A 100 4.74 -6.66 2.51
CA LEU A 100 3.57 -6.78 1.63
C LEU A 100 3.28 -8.22 1.21
N LYS A 101 4.34 -9.01 1.04
CA LYS A 101 4.20 -10.42 0.64
C LYS A 101 3.56 -11.23 1.75
N GLU A 102 4.03 -11.06 2.99
CA GLU A 102 3.52 -11.79 4.15
C GLU A 102 2.07 -11.40 4.41
N PHE A 103 1.77 -10.09 4.37
CA PHE A 103 0.40 -9.57 4.46
C PHE A 103 -0.54 -10.27 3.47
N ILE A 104 -0.21 -10.27 2.17
CA ILE A 104 -1.04 -10.94 1.14
C ILE A 104 -1.22 -12.43 1.44
N MET A 105 -0.16 -13.12 1.86
CA MET A 105 -0.21 -14.55 2.13
C MET A 105 -1.06 -14.88 3.36
N GLU A 106 -1.02 -14.03 4.39
CA GLU A 106 -1.82 -14.17 5.61
C GLU A 106 -3.30 -13.91 5.32
N THR A 107 -3.63 -12.81 4.62
CA THR A 107 -5.02 -12.49 4.27
C THR A 107 -5.67 -13.56 3.38
N ILE A 108 -4.97 -14.08 2.37
CA ILE A 108 -5.51 -15.14 1.50
C ILE A 108 -5.77 -16.43 2.29
N GLN A 109 -4.91 -16.77 3.26
CA GLN A 109 -5.10 -17.95 4.09
C GLN A 109 -6.29 -17.82 5.03
N GLU A 110 -6.59 -16.62 5.51
CA GLU A 110 -7.77 -16.36 6.33
C GLU A 110 -9.07 -16.51 5.53
N ASP A 111 -9.10 -16.02 4.29
CA ASP A 111 -10.26 -16.14 3.40
C ASP A 111 -10.60 -17.61 3.03
N ASP A 112 -9.60 -18.48 2.90
CA ASP A 112 -9.78 -19.91 2.59
C ASP A 112 -10.32 -20.75 3.76
N VAL A 113 -10.42 -20.19 4.96
CA VAL A 113 -10.85 -20.89 6.19
C VAL A 113 -12.36 -20.75 6.45
N PHE A 114 -13.09 -19.96 5.65
CA PHE A 114 -14.53 -19.71 5.81
C PHE A 114 -15.43 -20.45 4.80
#